data_AF-D9RAN8-F1
#
_entry.id   AF-D9RAN8-F1
#
_cell.length_a   1.000
_cell.length_b   1.000
_cell.length_c   1.000
_cell.angle_alpha   90.00
_cell.angle_beta   90.00
_cell.angle_gamma   90.00
#
_symmetry.space_group_name_H-M   'P 1'
#
loop_
_entity.id
_entity.type
_entity.pdbx_description
1 polymer ?
#
loop_
_entity_poly.entity_id
_entity_poly.type
_entity_poly.pdbx_seq_one_letter_code
_entity_poly.pdbx_strand_id
1 'polypeptide(L)'
;MTQANRYKELAVLTKRVDNLDPAYHAAFYLLSYDPELYETARRFVNVDGIGFSGMKRAARDFDERTRFVVDIAHNLFSYNSPCKATPFEISRLGYPYLELVCNSFYIATGEVKVVLEPGRNGQLGIKLDDNHYQQSKRIQQKIEQLQNAMTADMVQDEATEPER
;
A
#
# COMPACT_ATOMS: atom_id res chain seq x y z
N MET A 1 13.65 -18.03 -4.43
CA MET A 1 13.00 -16.92 -5.17
C MET A 1 12.88 -15.71 -4.24
N THR A 2 13.13 -14.48 -4.70
CA THR A 2 12.95 -13.27 -3.87
C THR A 2 11.48 -12.84 -3.82
N GLN A 3 11.10 -11.97 -2.88
CA GLN A 3 9.76 -11.36 -2.86
C GLN A 3 9.48 -10.64 -4.19
N ALA A 4 10.44 -9.92 -4.74
CA ALA A 4 10.31 -9.21 -6.01
C ALA A 4 9.94 -10.14 -7.18
N ASN A 5 10.54 -11.32 -7.23
CA ASN A 5 10.20 -12.32 -8.25
C ASN A 5 8.78 -12.86 -8.05
N ARG A 6 8.40 -13.21 -6.81
CA ARG A 6 7.04 -13.65 -6.47
C ARG A 6 5.99 -12.59 -6.82
N TYR A 7 6.26 -11.34 -6.46
CA TYR A 7 5.46 -10.18 -6.81
C TYR A 7 5.27 -10.06 -8.32
N LYS A 8 6.37 -10.13 -9.08
CA LYS A 8 6.37 -10.03 -10.54
C LYS A 8 5.54 -11.15 -11.16
N GLU A 9 5.66 -12.38 -10.65
CA GLU A 9 4.87 -13.51 -11.12
C GLU A 9 3.37 -13.32 -10.87
N LEU A 10 2.96 -12.87 -9.68
CA LEU A 10 1.55 -12.53 -9.41
C LEU A 10 1.03 -11.45 -10.35
N ALA A 11 1.81 -10.39 -10.59
CA ALA A 11 1.46 -9.33 -11.53
C ALA A 11 1.25 -9.87 -12.96
N VAL A 12 2.15 -10.74 -13.44
CA VAL A 12 2.06 -11.35 -14.78
C VAL A 12 0.81 -12.20 -14.96
N LEU A 13 0.36 -12.91 -13.93
CA LEU A 13 -0.84 -13.75 -13.99
C LEU A 13 -2.12 -12.97 -14.31
N THR A 14 -2.16 -11.67 -14.02
CA THR A 14 -3.30 -10.80 -14.34
C THR A 14 -3.36 -10.40 -15.82
N LYS A 15 -2.25 -10.53 -16.57
CA LYS A 15 -2.06 -9.92 -17.90
C LYS A 15 -2.27 -8.39 -17.94
N ARG A 16 -2.16 -7.71 -16.80
CA ARG A 16 -2.32 -6.24 -16.66
C ARG A 16 -1.06 -5.56 -16.15
N VAL A 17 0.10 -6.19 -16.32
CA VAL A 17 1.38 -5.75 -15.71
C VAL A 17 1.68 -4.27 -15.97
N ASP A 18 1.36 -3.76 -17.15
CA ASP A 18 1.65 -2.38 -17.55
C ASP A 18 0.66 -1.35 -16.97
N ASN A 19 -0.45 -1.79 -16.39
CA ASN A 19 -1.51 -0.92 -15.88
C ASN A 19 -2.22 -1.53 -14.65
N LEU A 20 -1.44 -2.01 -13.69
CA LEU A 20 -1.96 -2.41 -12.38
C LEU A 20 -2.35 -1.17 -11.59
N ASP A 21 -3.56 -1.19 -11.01
CA ASP A 21 -3.98 -0.16 -10.08
C ASP A 21 -3.26 -0.30 -8.71
N PRO A 22 -3.26 0.76 -7.89
CA PRO A 22 -2.64 0.74 -6.56
C PRO A 22 -3.12 -0.40 -5.64
N ALA A 23 -4.38 -0.83 -5.79
CA ALA A 23 -4.96 -1.90 -5.00
C ALA A 23 -4.33 -3.27 -5.33
N TYR A 24 -4.10 -3.57 -6.61
CA TYR A 24 -3.31 -4.74 -7.01
C TYR A 24 -1.87 -4.66 -6.49
N HIS A 25 -1.22 -3.50 -6.60
CA HIS A 25 0.14 -3.31 -6.11
C HIS A 25 0.24 -3.63 -4.60
N ALA A 26 -0.70 -3.10 -3.79
CA ALA A 26 -0.75 -3.34 -2.36
C ALA A 26 -1.00 -4.82 -2.01
N ALA A 27 -1.97 -5.45 -2.69
CA ALA A 27 -2.28 -6.86 -2.48
C ALA A 27 -1.08 -7.75 -2.85
N PHE A 28 -0.46 -7.56 -4.00
CA PHE A 28 0.69 -8.37 -4.42
C PHE A 28 1.93 -8.12 -3.57
N TYR A 29 2.15 -6.90 -3.08
CA TYR A 29 3.24 -6.62 -2.15
C TYR A 29 3.12 -7.48 -0.87
N LEU A 30 1.92 -7.57 -0.30
CA LEU A 30 1.65 -8.42 0.87
C LEU A 30 1.72 -9.92 0.55
N LEU A 31 1.01 -10.36 -0.49
CA LEU A 31 0.86 -11.79 -0.82
C LEU A 31 2.16 -12.43 -1.33
N SER A 32 3.11 -11.62 -1.80
CA SER A 32 4.42 -12.09 -2.27
C SER A 32 5.47 -12.19 -1.17
N TYR A 33 5.21 -11.67 0.04
CA TYR A 33 6.23 -11.58 1.08
C TYR A 33 6.71 -12.97 1.53
N ASP A 34 5.79 -13.79 2.01
CA ASP A 34 6.06 -15.15 2.47
C ASP A 34 5.99 -16.15 1.30
N PRO A 35 6.95 -17.08 1.15
CA PRO A 35 6.93 -18.07 0.06
C PRO A 35 5.70 -19.00 0.08
N GLU A 36 5.24 -19.44 1.24
CA GLU A 36 4.10 -20.36 1.36
C GLU A 36 2.78 -19.64 1.08
N LEU A 37 2.65 -18.41 1.58
CA LEU A 37 1.53 -17.53 1.24
C LEU A 37 1.46 -17.27 -0.26
N TYR A 38 2.60 -17.00 -0.90
CA TYR A 38 2.66 -16.81 -2.35
C TYR A 38 2.21 -18.06 -3.12
N GLU A 39 2.70 -19.24 -2.75
CA GLU A 39 2.31 -20.51 -3.39
C GLU A 39 0.82 -20.79 -3.26
N THR A 40 0.20 -20.30 -2.19
CA THR A 40 -1.25 -20.31 -2.02
C THR A 40 -1.91 -19.27 -2.91
N ALA A 41 -1.46 -18.01 -2.85
CA ALA A 41 -2.03 -16.89 -3.57
C ALA A 41 -2.02 -17.09 -5.09
N ARG A 42 -0.94 -17.60 -5.67
CA ARG A 42 -0.80 -17.79 -7.13
C ARG A 42 -1.87 -18.71 -7.73
N ARG A 43 -2.49 -19.59 -6.92
CA ARG A 43 -3.59 -20.49 -7.36
C ARG A 43 -4.92 -19.75 -7.53
N PHE A 44 -5.02 -18.54 -6.98
CA PHE A 44 -6.23 -17.71 -6.98
C PHE A 44 -6.04 -16.39 -7.74
N VAL A 45 -4.90 -16.18 -8.42
CA VAL A 45 -4.67 -15.00 -9.24
C VAL A 45 -4.76 -15.39 -10.71
N ASN A 46 -5.56 -14.65 -11.47
CA ASN A 46 -5.72 -14.83 -12.91
C ASN A 46 -6.12 -13.51 -13.58
N VAL A 47 -6.54 -13.57 -14.85
CA VAL A 47 -6.95 -12.41 -15.66
C VAL A 47 -8.17 -11.66 -15.11
N ASP A 48 -9.02 -12.33 -14.33
CA ASP A 48 -10.21 -11.76 -13.71
C ASP A 48 -9.87 -11.05 -12.38
N GLY A 49 -8.69 -11.31 -11.81
CA GLY A 49 -8.18 -10.66 -10.61
C GLY A 49 -7.74 -11.65 -9.53
N ILE A 50 -8.04 -11.32 -8.27
CA ILE A 50 -7.63 -12.12 -7.10
C ILE A 50 -8.86 -12.74 -6.41
N GLY A 51 -8.93 -14.06 -6.41
CA GLY A 51 -10.00 -14.85 -5.79
C GLY A 51 -9.87 -14.98 -4.27
N PHE A 52 -9.96 -13.86 -3.53
CA PHE A 52 -9.77 -13.81 -2.07
C PHE A 52 -10.67 -14.77 -1.28
N SER A 53 -11.90 -15.00 -1.71
CA SER A 53 -12.80 -15.97 -1.06
C SER A 53 -12.24 -17.39 -1.06
N GLY A 54 -11.63 -17.81 -2.17
CA GLY A 54 -10.95 -19.11 -2.27
C GLY A 54 -9.65 -19.12 -1.46
N MET A 55 -8.87 -18.06 -1.59
CA MET A 55 -7.58 -17.91 -0.89
C MET A 55 -7.73 -17.94 0.63
N LYS A 56 -8.72 -17.25 1.21
CA LYS A 56 -8.99 -17.29 2.66
C LYS A 56 -9.39 -18.68 3.16
N ARG A 57 -10.03 -19.51 2.31
CA ARG A 57 -10.31 -20.90 2.65
C ARG A 57 -9.04 -21.75 2.63
N ALA A 58 -8.17 -21.52 1.66
CA ALA A 58 -6.87 -22.20 1.57
C ALA A 58 -5.89 -21.76 2.68
N ALA A 59 -6.01 -20.51 3.15
CA ALA A 59 -5.15 -19.96 4.20
C ALA A 59 -5.60 -20.31 5.63
N ARG A 60 -6.56 -21.23 5.82
CA ARG A 60 -7.12 -21.53 7.15
C ARG A 60 -6.10 -22.10 8.13
N ASP A 61 -5.14 -22.86 7.62
CA ASP A 61 -4.12 -23.56 8.41
C ASP A 61 -2.87 -22.71 8.65
N PHE A 62 -2.81 -21.49 8.08
CA PHE A 62 -1.74 -20.55 8.35
C PHE A 62 -1.83 -20.01 9.77
N ASP A 63 -0.69 -19.55 10.27
CA ASP A 63 -0.65 -18.84 11.54
C ASP A 63 -1.54 -17.58 11.51
N GLU A 64 -1.90 -17.11 12.69
CA GLU A 64 -2.81 -15.98 12.85
C GLU A 64 -2.31 -14.70 12.15
N ARG A 65 -1.00 -14.40 12.19
CA ARG A 65 -0.47 -13.17 11.59
C ARG A 65 -0.58 -13.22 10.08
N THR A 66 -0.25 -14.36 9.48
CA THR A 66 -0.39 -14.53 8.03
C THR A 66 -1.84 -14.47 7.58
N ARG A 67 -2.79 -15.00 8.39
CA ARG A 67 -4.22 -14.84 8.11
C ARG A 67 -4.67 -13.38 8.18
N PHE A 68 -4.14 -12.58 9.12
CA PHE A 68 -4.40 -11.13 9.13
C PHE A 68 -3.82 -10.43 7.91
N VAL A 69 -2.62 -10.78 7.44
CA VAL A 69 -2.07 -10.23 6.19
C VAL A 69 -2.99 -10.51 5.00
N VAL A 70 -3.57 -11.71 4.91
CA VAL A 70 -4.55 -12.06 3.88
C VAL A 70 -5.83 -11.23 3.98
N ASP A 71 -6.37 -11.06 5.18
CA ASP A 71 -7.59 -10.26 5.41
C ASP A 71 -7.35 -8.77 5.09
N ILE A 72 -6.18 -8.23 5.45
CA ILE A 72 -5.77 -6.85 5.12
C ILE A 72 -5.59 -6.70 3.61
N ALA A 73 -4.91 -7.63 2.94
CA ALA A 73 -4.77 -7.59 1.48
C ALA A 73 -6.14 -7.60 0.77
N HIS A 74 -7.09 -8.39 1.26
CA HIS A 74 -8.45 -8.41 0.72
C HIS A 74 -9.19 -7.10 0.94
N ASN A 75 -9.01 -6.48 2.11
CA ASN A 75 -9.67 -5.22 2.44
C ASN A 75 -9.12 -4.06 1.61
N LEU A 76 -7.80 -3.95 1.49
CA LEU A 76 -7.15 -2.96 0.63
C LEU A 76 -7.53 -3.15 -0.84
N PHE A 77 -7.66 -4.40 -1.30
CA PHE A 77 -8.02 -4.69 -2.69
C PHE A 77 -9.48 -4.35 -3.02
N SER A 78 -10.41 -4.64 -2.11
CA SER A 78 -11.86 -4.49 -2.36
C SER A 78 -12.47 -3.21 -1.79
N TYR A 79 -11.72 -2.44 -0.99
CA TYR A 79 -12.13 -1.25 -0.23
C TYR A 79 -13.24 -1.45 0.82
N ASN A 80 -14.13 -2.41 0.65
CA ASN A 80 -15.32 -2.60 1.50
C ASN A 80 -15.48 -4.02 2.04
N SER A 81 -14.48 -4.90 1.84
CA SER A 81 -14.58 -6.27 2.31
C SER A 81 -14.34 -6.34 3.83
N PRO A 82 -15.00 -7.24 4.56
CA PRO A 82 -14.76 -7.39 5.99
C PRO A 82 -13.30 -7.76 6.29
N CYS A 83 -12.67 -7.03 7.21
CA CYS A 83 -11.33 -7.30 7.71
C CYS A 83 -11.40 -7.69 9.19
N LYS A 84 -10.79 -8.82 9.56
CA LYS A 84 -10.73 -9.26 10.97
C LYS A 84 -9.59 -8.61 11.76
N ALA A 85 -8.57 -8.10 11.07
CA ALA A 85 -7.47 -7.42 11.73
C ALA A 85 -7.94 -6.03 12.20
N THR A 86 -8.17 -5.88 13.50
CA THR A 86 -8.45 -4.56 14.07
C THR A 86 -7.13 -3.79 14.27
N PRO A 87 -7.16 -2.50 14.61
CA PRO A 87 -5.96 -1.75 14.94
C PRO A 87 -5.08 -2.43 16.01
N PHE A 88 -5.69 -3.14 16.97
CA PHE A 88 -4.95 -3.89 17.99
C PHE A 88 -4.17 -5.06 17.37
N GLU A 89 -4.80 -5.91 16.57
CA GLU A 89 -4.15 -7.04 15.90
C GLU A 89 -3.04 -6.55 14.95
N ILE A 90 -3.29 -5.46 14.20
CA ILE A 90 -2.29 -4.84 13.33
C ILE A 90 -1.06 -4.42 14.15
N SER A 91 -1.26 -3.74 15.29
CA SER A 91 -0.16 -3.31 16.16
C SER A 91 0.67 -4.49 16.72
N ARG A 92 0.06 -5.68 16.81
CA ARG A 92 0.65 -6.91 17.35
C ARG A 92 1.36 -7.78 16.30
N LEU A 93 1.30 -7.43 15.02
CA LEU A 93 1.95 -8.18 13.93
C LEU A 93 3.47 -8.27 14.11
N GLY A 94 4.09 -7.23 14.67
CA GLY A 94 5.53 -7.14 14.89
C GLY A 94 6.34 -7.08 13.59
N TYR A 95 7.66 -7.09 13.71
CA TYR A 95 8.54 -7.15 12.54
C TYR A 95 8.52 -8.57 11.93
N PRO A 96 8.46 -8.72 10.60
CA PRO A 96 8.38 -7.67 9.56
C PRO A 96 6.94 -7.33 9.11
N TYR A 97 5.93 -8.04 9.60
CA TYR A 97 4.55 -7.91 9.13
C TYR A 97 3.92 -6.54 9.34
N LEU A 98 4.23 -5.85 10.45
CA LEU A 98 3.75 -4.49 10.69
C LEU A 98 4.31 -3.52 9.65
N GLU A 99 5.60 -3.61 9.33
CA GLU A 99 6.23 -2.77 8.31
C GLU A 99 5.60 -3.01 6.94
N LEU A 100 5.39 -4.28 6.56
CA LEU A 100 4.75 -4.65 5.30
C LEU A 100 3.33 -4.10 5.17
N VAL A 101 2.54 -4.22 6.24
CA VAL A 101 1.16 -3.73 6.30
C VAL A 101 1.11 -2.21 6.25
N CYS A 102 1.97 -1.50 6.98
CA CYS A 102 2.04 -0.04 6.89
C CYS A 102 2.43 0.42 5.49
N ASN A 103 3.43 -0.22 4.87
CA ASN A 103 3.83 0.08 3.50
C ASN A 103 2.70 -0.18 2.50
N SER A 104 1.92 -1.25 2.67
CA SER A 104 0.80 -1.55 1.77
C SER A 104 -0.33 -0.52 1.85
N PHE A 105 -0.50 0.17 2.98
CA PHE A 105 -1.45 1.29 3.08
C PHE A 105 -1.07 2.44 2.15
N TYR A 106 0.20 2.87 2.20
CA TYR A 106 0.71 3.93 1.30
C TYR A 106 0.75 3.50 -0.17
N ILE A 107 0.93 2.20 -0.43
CA ILE A 107 0.83 1.66 -1.78
C ILE A 107 -0.62 1.72 -2.27
N ALA A 108 -1.59 1.33 -1.44
CA ALA A 108 -3.01 1.30 -1.80
C ALA A 108 -3.59 2.71 -2.08
N THR A 109 -3.04 3.75 -1.43
CA THR A 109 -3.39 5.16 -1.69
C THR A 109 -2.67 5.75 -2.90
N GLY A 110 -1.71 5.04 -3.49
CA GLY A 110 -0.87 5.52 -4.60
C GLY A 110 0.18 6.55 -4.18
N GLU A 111 0.40 6.74 -2.88
CA GLU A 111 1.44 7.63 -2.34
C GLU A 111 2.84 7.04 -2.51
N VAL A 112 2.94 5.71 -2.43
CA VAL A 112 4.16 4.93 -2.62
C VAL A 112 3.99 3.96 -3.79
N LYS A 113 4.99 3.90 -4.68
CA LYS A 113 5.02 2.96 -5.80
C LYS A 113 5.97 1.79 -5.53
N VAL A 114 5.55 0.60 -5.91
CA VAL A 114 6.40 -0.60 -5.91
C VAL A 114 7.26 -0.60 -7.18
N VAL A 115 8.57 -0.48 -7.02
CA VAL A 115 9.54 -0.50 -8.12
C VAL A 115 10.42 -1.74 -7.99
N LEU A 116 10.56 -2.48 -9.10
CA LEU A 116 11.44 -3.64 -9.17
C LEU A 116 12.81 -3.19 -9.70
N GLU A 117 13.85 -3.33 -8.87
CA GLU A 117 15.22 -2.92 -9.24
C GLU A 117 16.20 -4.11 -9.10
N PRO A 118 17.25 -4.19 -9.94
CA PRO A 118 18.33 -5.14 -9.72
C PRO A 118 19.04 -4.84 -8.40
N GLY A 119 19.06 -5.81 -7.49
CA GLY A 119 19.79 -5.73 -6.23
C GLY A 119 21.30 -5.85 -6.41
N ARG A 120 22.05 -5.59 -5.34
CA ARG A 120 23.53 -5.57 -5.33
C ARG A 120 24.19 -6.89 -5.77
N ASN A 121 23.49 -8.00 -5.62
CA ASN A 121 23.92 -9.36 -5.99
C ASN A 121 23.29 -9.83 -7.32
N GLY A 122 22.68 -8.93 -8.10
CA GLY A 122 21.95 -9.27 -9.32
C GLY A 122 20.56 -9.87 -9.09
N GLN A 123 20.14 -10.08 -7.84
CA GLN A 123 18.78 -10.55 -7.54
C GLN A 123 17.80 -9.38 -7.56
N LEU A 124 16.61 -9.59 -8.16
CA LEU A 124 15.57 -8.57 -8.19
C LEU A 124 15.09 -8.26 -6.77
N GLY A 125 15.06 -6.97 -6.43
CA GLY A 125 14.56 -6.43 -5.16
C GLY A 125 13.34 -5.54 -5.37
N ILE A 126 12.60 -5.30 -4.29
CA ILE A 126 11.54 -4.29 -4.24
C ILE A 126 12.10 -3.03 -3.59
N LYS A 127 11.90 -1.89 -4.25
CA LYS A 127 12.08 -0.56 -3.70
C LYS A 127 10.72 0.14 -3.65
N LEU A 128 10.50 0.88 -2.57
CA LEU A 128 9.34 1.72 -2.39
C LEU A 128 9.71 3.14 -2.77
N ASP A 129 9.09 3.65 -3.84
CA ASP A 129 9.29 5.01 -4.34
C ASP A 129 8.19 5.94 -3.81
N ASP A 130 8.55 6.91 -2.98
CA ASP A 130 7.66 7.88 -2.34
C ASP A 130 7.64 9.24 -3.06
N ASN A 131 8.20 9.35 -4.27
CA ASN A 131 8.26 10.61 -5.03
C ASN A 131 6.90 11.31 -5.15
N HIS A 132 5.82 10.54 -5.32
CA HIS A 132 4.46 11.09 -5.41
C HIS A 132 4.03 11.74 -4.09
N TYR A 133 4.26 11.05 -2.97
CA TYR A 133 4.04 11.63 -1.63
C TYR A 133 4.87 12.90 -1.41
N GLN A 134 6.16 12.89 -1.77
CA GLN A 134 7.03 14.06 -1.63
C GLN A 134 6.55 15.25 -2.47
N GLN A 135 6.02 14.99 -3.67
CA GLN A 135 5.42 16.02 -4.52
C GLN A 135 4.16 16.60 -3.87
N SER A 136 3.23 15.75 -3.40
CA SER A 136 2.01 16.19 -2.71
C SER A 136 2.32 17.02 -1.47
N LYS A 137 3.30 16.59 -0.67
CA LYS A 137 3.77 17.32 0.52
C LYS A 137 4.29 18.71 0.18
N ARG A 138 5.08 18.86 -0.89
CA ARG A 138 5.58 20.18 -1.34
C ARG A 138 4.44 21.09 -1.79
N ILE A 139 3.42 20.55 -2.45
CA ILE A 139 2.24 21.32 -2.88
C ILE A 139 1.47 21.80 -1.66
N GLN A 140 1.20 20.91 -0.70
CA GLN A 140 0.50 21.25 0.53
C GLN A 140 1.22 22.34 1.32
N GLN A 141 2.55 22.25 1.47
CA GLN A 141 3.35 23.27 2.14
C GLN A 141 3.23 24.65 1.46
N LYS A 142 3.17 24.70 0.13
CA LYS A 142 2.98 25.96 -0.61
C LYS A 142 1.57 26.54 -0.38
N ILE A 143 0.56 25.69 -0.32
CA ILE A 143 -0.83 26.10 -0.03
C ILE A 143 -0.93 26.67 1.39
N GLU A 144 -0.34 26.00 2.37
CA GLU A 144 -0.32 26.47 3.77
C GLU A 144 0.40 27.82 3.89
N GLN A 145 1.53 28.01 3.20
CA GLN A 145 2.24 29.30 3.16
C GLN A 145 1.38 30.41 2.55
N LEU A 146 0.67 30.14 1.46
CA LEU A 146 -0.23 31.11 0.82
C LEU A 146 -1.39 31.48 1.75
N GLN A 147 -2.02 30.49 2.39
CA GLN A 147 -3.12 30.72 3.33
C GLN A 147 -2.69 31.59 4.52
N ASN A 148 -1.50 31.32 5.06
CA ASN A 148 -0.94 32.10 6.16
C ASN A 148 -0.63 33.54 5.74
N ALA A 149 -0.09 33.75 4.54
CA ALA A 149 0.16 35.09 4.01
C ALA A 149 -1.15 35.87 3.82
N MET A 150 -2.17 35.26 3.20
CA MET A 150 -3.48 35.89 3.03
C MET A 150 -4.15 36.25 4.36
N THR A 151 -4.03 35.37 5.36
CA THR A 151 -4.59 35.62 6.70
C THR A 151 -3.84 36.76 7.40
N ALA A 152 -2.52 36.84 7.25
CA ALA A 152 -1.72 37.93 7.79
C ALA A 152 -2.10 39.29 7.14
N ASP A 153 -2.30 39.31 5.82
CA ASP A 153 -2.72 40.52 5.10
C ASP A 153 -4.12 40.98 5.57
N MET A 154 -5.08 40.06 5.73
CA MET A 154 -6.42 40.40 6.25
C MET A 154 -6.39 40.98 7.67
N VAL A 155 -5.54 40.45 8.56
CA VAL A 155 -5.37 40.96 9.92
C VAL A 155 -4.71 42.34 9.92
N GLN A 156 -3.81 42.61 8.97
CA GLN A 156 -3.21 43.94 8.81
C GLN A 156 -4.21 44.97 8.29
N ASP A 157 -5.04 44.60 7.31
CA ASP A 157 -6.09 45.46 6.76
C ASP A 157 -7.16 45.79 7.82
N GLU A 158 -7.63 44.82 8.61
CA GLU A 158 -8.56 45.07 9.74
C GLU A 158 -7.94 45.97 10.82
N ALA A 159 -6.63 45.85 11.09
CA ALA A 159 -5.94 46.69 12.07
C ALA A 159 -5.69 48.14 11.58
N THR A 160 -5.85 48.41 10.28
CA THR A 160 -5.67 49.74 9.68
C THR A 160 -6.98 50.42 9.28
N GLU A 161 -8.14 49.76 9.43
CA GLU A 161 -9.44 50.43 9.30
C GLU A 161 -9.67 51.41 10.47
N PRO A 162 -9.84 52.72 10.23
CA PRO A 162 -10.14 53.68 11.29
C PRO A 162 -11.57 53.44 11.81
N GLU A 163 -11.73 53.31 13.13
CA GLU A 163 -13.03 53.30 13.80
C GLU A 163 -13.85 54.51 13.34
N ARG A 164 -14.97 54.27 12.66
CA ARG A 164 -15.95 55.29 12.25
C ARG A 164 -17.10 55.38 13.25
#